data_AF-A0AA41RU01-F1
#
_entry.id   AF-A0AA41RU01-F1
#
_cell.length_a   1.000
_cell.length_b   1.000
_cell.length_c   1.000
_cell.angle_alpha   90.00
_cell.angle_beta   90.00
_cell.angle_gamma   90.00
#
_symmetry.space_group_name_H-M   'P 1'
#
loop_
_entity.id
_entity.type
_entity.pdbx_description
1 polymer ?
#
loop_
_entity_poly.entity_id
_entity_poly.type
_entity_poly.pdbx_seq_one_letter_code
_entity_poly.pdbx_strand_id
1 'polypeptide(L)'
;MTNEVSDTKPEDAVPCFALSKNDSYVMSASGGKISLFNMMTFKTMTTFMPPPPAATFLAFHPQDNNIIAIGMEDSSIQIYNVRVDE
;
A
#
# COMPACT_ATOMS: atom_id res chain seq x y z
N MET A 1 0.21 11.32 8.74
CA MET A 1 0.23 10.11 7.90
C MET A 1 1.11 9.09 8.62
N THR A 2 0.51 8.07 9.22
CA THR A 2 1.22 7.07 10.03
C THR A 2 0.67 5.70 9.65
N ASN A 3 1.55 4.73 9.38
CA ASN A 3 1.13 3.36 9.13
C ASN A 3 0.86 2.61 10.42
N GLU A 4 -0.01 1.61 10.33
CA GLU A 4 -0.06 0.56 11.34
C GLU A 4 1.17 -0.36 11.17
N VAL A 5 1.82 -0.63 12.28
CA VAL A 5 2.88 -1.64 12.39
C VAL A 5 2.22 -2.90 12.96
N SER A 6 2.65 -4.08 12.53
CA SER A 6 2.16 -5.34 13.11
C SER A 6 2.58 -5.48 14.58
N ASP A 7 1.82 -6.27 15.35
CA ASP A 7 2.17 -6.62 16.75
C ASP A 7 3.40 -7.56 16.83
N THR A 8 3.85 -8.08 15.69
CA THR A 8 5.13 -8.77 15.57
C THR A 8 6.29 -7.80 15.68
N LYS A 9 7.51 -8.31 15.88
CA LYS A 9 8.66 -7.43 16.03
C LYS A 9 8.84 -6.56 14.78
N PRO A 10 8.99 -5.23 14.92
CA PRO A 10 9.16 -4.32 13.79
C PRO A 10 10.38 -4.64 12.91
N GLU A 11 11.38 -5.36 13.46
CA GLU A 11 12.60 -5.76 12.78
C GLU A 11 12.38 -6.79 11.65
N ASP A 12 11.26 -7.51 11.68
CA ASP A 12 10.92 -8.51 10.67
C ASP A 12 10.10 -7.93 9.50
N ALA A 13 9.61 -6.70 9.64
CA ALA A 13 8.82 -6.05 8.60
C ALA A 13 9.71 -5.44 7.52
N VAL A 14 9.41 -5.70 6.24
CA VAL A 14 10.04 -5.00 5.11
C VAL A 14 9.20 -3.76 4.78
N PRO A 15 9.62 -2.54 5.17
CA PRO A 15 8.87 -1.34 4.85
C PRO A 15 8.96 -1.06 3.35
N CYS A 16 7.83 -0.72 2.75
CA CYS A 16 7.77 -0.28 1.36
C CYS A 16 6.75 0.84 1.18
N PHE A 17 6.95 1.63 0.13
CA PHE A 17 6.01 2.67 -0.28
C PHE A 17 6.04 2.85 -1.79
N ALA A 18 4.97 3.41 -2.33
CA ALA A 18 4.86 3.80 -3.73
C ALA A 18 4.17 5.15 -3.84
N LEU A 19 4.60 5.95 -4.81
CA LEU A 19 4.03 7.25 -5.13
C LEU A 19 3.25 7.15 -6.43
N SER A 20 2.04 7.70 -6.47
CA SER A 20 1.25 7.79 -7.69
C SER A 20 1.89 8.76 -8.68
N LYS A 21 1.72 8.54 -9.98
CA LYS A 21 2.35 9.38 -11.02
C LYS A 21 1.96 10.86 -10.98
N ASN A 22 0.80 11.17 -10.41
CA ASN A 22 0.29 12.53 -10.27
C ASN A 22 0.68 13.18 -8.92
N ASP A 23 1.59 12.56 -8.17
CA ASP A 23 2.08 13.01 -6.86
C ASP A 23 0.96 13.33 -5.86
N SER A 24 -0.22 12.74 -6.05
CA SER A 24 -1.41 13.03 -5.24
C SER A 24 -1.66 11.97 -4.18
N TYR A 25 -1.09 10.77 -4.35
CA TYR A 25 -1.31 9.65 -3.47
C TYR A 25 -0.03 8.89 -3.16
N VAL A 26 0.09 8.44 -1.91
CA VAL A 26 1.15 7.52 -1.47
C VAL A 26 0.49 6.27 -0.92
N MET A 27 0.99 5.11 -1.35
CA MET A 27 0.73 3.85 -0.65
C MET A 27 1.92 3.49 0.19
N SER A 28 1.69 2.95 1.38
CA SER A 28 2.76 2.48 2.24
C SER A 28 2.35 1.28 3.09
N ALA A 29 3.32 0.41 3.38
CA ALA A 29 3.17 -0.76 4.23
C ALA A 29 4.40 -0.89 5.15
N SER A 30 4.17 -1.38 6.37
CA SER A 30 5.22 -1.54 7.40
C SER A 30 4.93 -2.75 8.28
N GLY A 31 4.66 -3.90 7.65
CA GLY A 31 4.32 -5.16 8.33
C GLY A 31 2.85 -5.28 8.74
N GLY A 32 2.17 -4.16 9.00
CA GLY A 32 0.72 -4.11 9.23
C GLY A 32 -0.10 -3.93 7.94
N LYS A 33 -1.25 -3.25 8.07
CA LYS A 33 -2.11 -2.93 6.93
C LYS A 33 -1.43 -1.99 5.94
N ILE A 34 -1.77 -2.15 4.68
CA ILE A 34 -1.32 -1.25 3.62
C ILE A 34 -2.23 -0.02 3.62
N SER A 35 -1.66 1.17 3.72
CA SER A 35 -2.43 2.42 3.81
C SER A 35 -2.26 3.26 2.55
N LEU A 36 -3.36 3.84 2.06
CA LEU A 36 -3.37 4.86 1.02
C LEU A 36 -3.54 6.23 1.66
N PHE A 37 -2.63 7.15 1.36
CA PHE A 37 -2.66 8.53 1.82
C PHE A 37 -2.87 9.47 0.66
N ASN A 38 -3.68 10.51 0.87
CA ASN A 38 -3.78 11.65 -0.02
C ASN A 38 -2.73 12.70 0.41
N MET A 39 -1.78 13.00 -0.47
CA MET A 39 -0.69 13.92 -0.17
C MET A 39 -1.10 15.39 -0.21
N MET A 40 -2.19 15.73 -0.90
CA MET A 40 -2.71 17.10 -0.93
C MET A 40 -3.36 17.48 0.41
N THR A 41 -4.00 16.53 1.08
CA THR A 41 -4.75 16.75 2.32
C THR A 41 -4.09 16.14 3.56
N PHE A 42 -3.03 15.36 3.38
CA PHE A 42 -2.33 14.60 4.43
C PHE A 42 -3.21 13.61 5.19
N LYS A 43 -4.31 13.15 4.59
CA LYS A 43 -5.27 12.23 5.20
C LYS A 43 -5.09 10.80 4.69
N THR A 44 -5.32 9.84 5.58
CA THR A 44 -5.52 8.44 5.21
C THR A 44 -6.84 8.32 4.47
N MET A 45 -6.80 7.83 3.23
CA MET A 45 -7.96 7.62 2.39
C MET A 45 -8.63 6.29 2.69
N THR A 46 -7.84 5.23 2.72
CA THR A 46 -8.30 3.88 2.99
C THR A 46 -7.13 3.02 3.45
N THR A 47 -7.44 1.89 4.07
CA THR A 47 -6.48 0.82 4.35
C THR A 47 -6.92 -0.40 3.58
N PHE A 48 -6.00 -0.97 2.80
CA PHE A 48 -6.19 -2.25 2.15
C PHE A 48 -5.84 -3.35 3.14
N MET A 49 -6.40 -4.54 2.87
CA MET A 49 -6.12 -5.84 3.48
C MET A 49 -5.31 -5.80 4.80
N PRO A 50 -5.82 -6.34 5.91
CA PRO A 50 -4.87 -6.92 6.86
C PRO A 50 -4.24 -8.14 6.17
N PRO A 51 -2.93 -8.40 6.30
CA PRO A 51 -2.55 -9.76 5.97
C PRO A 51 -1.50 -10.37 6.90
N PRO A 52 -1.61 -11.68 7.07
CA PRO A 52 -0.66 -12.55 6.40
C PRO A 52 -1.17 -12.98 5.00
N PRO A 53 -0.32 -12.98 3.95
CA PRO A 53 1.13 -12.71 3.95
C PRO A 53 1.49 -11.22 3.95
N ALA A 54 2.65 -10.83 4.49
CA ALA A 54 3.05 -9.42 4.51
C ALA A 54 3.37 -8.89 3.10
N ALA A 55 3.06 -7.61 2.86
CA ALA A 55 3.48 -6.93 1.64
C ALA A 55 4.97 -6.58 1.70
N THR A 56 5.70 -6.94 0.65
CA THR A 56 7.14 -6.68 0.52
C THR A 56 7.44 -5.61 -0.51
N PHE A 57 6.51 -5.35 -1.44
CA PHE A 57 6.67 -4.33 -2.48
C PHE A 57 5.33 -3.74 -2.91
N LEU A 58 5.37 -2.47 -3.33
CA LEU A 58 4.21 -1.72 -3.80
C LEU A 58 4.57 -0.98 -5.10
N ALA A 59 3.64 -0.96 -6.05
CA ALA A 59 3.80 -0.18 -7.28
C ALA A 59 2.45 0.32 -7.82
N PHE A 60 2.45 1.57 -8.29
CA PHE A 60 1.38 2.10 -9.13
C PHE A 60 1.66 1.79 -10.59
N HIS A 61 0.63 1.44 -11.35
CA HIS A 61 0.75 1.26 -12.78
C HIS A 61 0.98 2.62 -13.48
N PRO A 62 2.01 2.74 -14.34
CA PRO A 62 2.46 4.04 -14.85
C PRO A 62 1.49 4.72 -15.83
N GLN A 63 0.52 3.98 -16.38
CA GLN A 63 -0.49 4.50 -17.30
C GLN A 63 -1.87 4.66 -16.65
N ASP A 64 -2.12 3.98 -15.53
CA ASP A 64 -3.42 4.01 -14.84
C ASP A 64 -3.18 3.98 -13.33
N ASN A 65 -3.32 5.14 -12.69
CA ASN A 65 -3.10 5.28 -11.25
C ASN A 65 -4.12 4.50 -10.40
N ASN A 66 -5.20 3.97 -10.99
CA ASN A 66 -6.14 3.12 -10.28
C ASN A 66 -5.63 1.69 -10.17
N ILE A 67 -4.66 1.28 -10.99
CA ILE A 67 -4.10 -0.07 -10.95
C ILE A 67 -2.88 -0.10 -10.06
N ILE A 68 -2.88 -1.02 -9.12
CA ILE A 68 -1.87 -1.15 -8.07
C ILE A 68 -1.41 -2.60 -8.03
N ALA A 69 -0.10 -2.81 -8.00
CA ALA A 69 0.51 -4.11 -7.81
C ALA A 69 1.13 -4.21 -6.42
N ILE A 70 0.87 -5.32 -5.74
CA ILE A 70 1.38 -5.62 -4.40
C ILE A 70 2.14 -6.93 -4.47
N GLY A 71 3.43 -6.88 -4.16
CA GLY A 71 4.26 -8.07 -3.99
C GLY A 71 4.15 -8.58 -2.56
N MET A 72 3.93 -9.88 -2.40
CA MET A 72 3.70 -10.53 -1.11
C MET A 72 4.87 -11.46 -0.75
N GLU A 73 5.02 -11.74 0.55
CA GLU A 73 6.09 -12.62 1.05
C GLU A 73 5.97 -14.08 0.57
N ASP A 74 4.74 -14.55 0.30
CA ASP A 74 4.47 -15.91 -0.22
C ASP A 74 4.76 -16.05 -1.72
N SER A 75 5.51 -15.11 -2.31
CA SER A 75 5.82 -15.02 -3.75
C SER A 75 4.60 -14.75 -4.65
N SER A 76 3.44 -14.43 -4.09
CA SER A 76 2.29 -13.98 -4.89
C SER A 76 2.38 -12.50 -5.25
N ILE A 77 1.70 -12.15 -6.35
CA ILE A 77 1.49 -10.76 -6.77
C ILE A 77 -0.01 -10.53 -6.84
N GLN A 78 -0.50 -9.53 -6.11
CA GLN A 78 -1.89 -9.11 -6.15
C GLN A 78 -2.03 -7.83 -6.97
N ILE A 79 -3.03 -7.80 -7.85
CA ILE A 79 -3.35 -6.63 -8.67
C ILE A 79 -4.70 -6.09 -8.24
N TYR A 80 -4.72 -4.84 -7.79
CA TYR A 80 -5.92 -4.12 -7.37
C TYR A 80 -6.28 -3.05 -8.38
N ASN A 81 -7.58 -2.91 -8.65
CA ASN A 81 -8.13 -1.75 -9.32
C ASN A 81 -8.93 -0.94 -8.29
N VAL A 82 -8.45 0.25 -7.95
CA VAL A 82 -9.01 1.13 -6.90
C VAL A 82 -10.14 2.01 -7.46
N ARG A 83 -10.84 1.56 -8.51
CA ARG A 83 -12.11 2.18 -8.90
C ARG A 83 -13.04 2.14 -7.70
N VAL A 84 -13.38 3.34 -7.23
CA VAL A 84 -14.51 3.54 -6.35
C VAL A 84 -15.72 3.36 -7.25
N ASP A 85 -16.46 2.26 -7.10
CA ASP A 85 -17.83 2.23 -7.61
C ASP A 85 -18.55 3.42 -6.95
N GLU A 86 -19.11 4.32 -7.78
CA GLU A 86 -20.04 5.36 -7.31
C GLU A 86 -21.30 4.75 -6.69
#